data_AF-A0A915YH54-F1
#
_entry.id   AF-A0A915YH54-F1
#
_cell.length_a   1.000
_cell.length_b   1.000
_cell.length_c   1.000
_cell.angle_alpha   90.00
_cell.angle_beta   90.00
_cell.angle_gamma   90.00
#
_symmetry.space_group_name_H-M   'P 1'
#
loop_
_entity.id
_entity.type
_entity.pdbx_description
1 polymer ?
#
loop_
_entity_poly.entity_id
_entity_poly.type
_entity_poly.pdbx_seq_one_letter_code
_entity_poly.pdbx_strand_id
1 'polypeptide(L)'
;MDRYIKQIKQHKKACIGALILLFIVLLIALKSRNIRIIDQYSTLMRSSSKKYPTRTLAIINKIVVHHSASIGQYAADYARYHVQSKGWAGIGYHFVIEKNGDIIQGNPLRNVSNNVAGENRRSIGICLSGDFTKEQPSSQQLKSLAQLIKYLRKQLPQSLEVYGHRDFGQTSCPGHQLAKHLYKFKLA
;
A
#
# COMPACT_ATOMS: atom_id res chain seq x y z
N MET A 1 -7.37 61.82 8.96
CA MET A 1 -7.18 60.81 10.02
C MET A 1 -8.04 59.55 9.79
N ASP A 2 -9.34 59.68 9.47
CA ASP A 2 -10.24 58.53 9.30
C ASP A 2 -9.94 57.57 8.14
N ARG A 3 -9.50 58.08 6.97
CA ARG A 3 -9.12 57.20 5.83
C ARG A 3 -7.94 56.29 6.19
N TYR A 4 -6.96 56.83 6.92
CA TYR A 4 -5.77 56.10 7.35
C TYR A 4 -6.12 54.97 8.32
N ILE A 5 -7.01 55.22 9.29
CA ILE A 5 -7.49 54.20 10.23
C ILE A 5 -8.31 53.10 9.52
N LYS A 6 -9.16 53.47 8.55
CA LYS A 6 -9.89 52.48 7.72
C LYS A 6 -8.94 51.58 6.93
N GLN A 7 -7.90 52.17 6.33
CA GLN A 7 -6.90 51.43 5.56
C GLN A 7 -6.12 50.44 6.45
N ILE A 8 -5.69 50.85 7.64
CA ILE A 8 -5.04 49.94 8.61
C ILE A 8 -5.96 48.78 9.01
N LYS A 9 -7.25 49.06 9.27
CA LYS A 9 -8.24 48.01 9.61
C LYS A 9 -8.44 47.04 8.45
N GLN A 10 -8.44 47.52 7.20
CA GLN A 10 -8.58 46.69 6.01
C GLN A 10 -7.34 45.81 5.78
N HIS A 11 -6.13 46.35 5.91
CA HIS A 11 -4.90 45.56 5.82
C HIS A 11 -4.80 44.51 6.93
N LYS A 12 -5.16 44.84 8.18
CA LYS A 12 -5.18 43.86 9.28
C LYS A 12 -6.17 42.72 9.00
N LYS A 13 -7.37 43.01 8.50
CA LYS A 13 -8.35 41.98 8.10
C LYS A 13 -7.81 41.09 6.98
N ALA A 14 -7.16 41.67 5.97
CA ALA A 14 -6.56 40.91 4.88
C ALA A 14 -5.40 40.00 5.36
N CYS A 15 -4.52 40.51 6.23
CA CYS A 15 -3.43 39.73 6.82
C CYS A 15 -3.95 38.57 7.69
N ILE A 16 -4.98 38.80 8.51
CA ILE A 16 -5.61 37.75 9.31
C ILE A 16 -6.24 36.68 8.40
N GLY A 17 -6.94 37.09 7.34
CA GLY A 17 -7.50 36.16 6.36
C GLY A 17 -6.45 35.30 5.65
N ALA A 18 -5.32 35.91 5.25
CA ALA A 18 -4.20 35.20 4.63
C ALA A 18 -3.52 34.21 5.59
N LEU A 19 -3.35 34.57 6.87
CA LEU A 19 -2.80 33.68 7.89
C LEU A 19 -3.71 32.50 8.20
N ILE A 20 -5.03 32.72 8.25
CA ILE A 20 -6.02 31.63 8.42
C ILE A 20 -5.97 30.70 7.22
N LEU A 21 -5.92 31.23 5.99
CA LEU A 21 -5.81 30.42 4.78
C LEU A 21 -4.51 29.60 4.76
N LEU A 22 -3.38 30.21 5.09
CA LEU A 22 -2.09 29.54 5.16
C LEU A 22 -2.11 28.43 6.23
N PHE A 23 -2.71 28.69 7.39
CA PHE A 23 -2.87 27.71 8.46
C PHE A 23 -3.77 26.55 8.03
N ILE A 24 -4.88 26.81 7.32
CA ILE A 24 -5.75 25.77 6.75
C ILE A 24 -5.00 24.93 5.70
N VAL A 25 -4.27 25.57 4.79
CA VAL A 25 -3.43 24.88 3.80
C VAL A 25 -2.36 24.02 4.49
N LEU A 26 -1.73 24.54 5.54
CA LEU A 26 -0.76 23.80 6.34
C LEU A 26 -1.40 22.62 7.07
N LEU A 27 -2.58 22.79 7.67
CA LEU A 27 -3.33 21.72 8.33
C LEU A 27 -3.75 20.63 7.33
N ILE A 28 -4.22 21.00 6.14
CA ILE A 28 -4.53 20.06 5.05
C ILE A 28 -3.24 19.34 4.60
N ALA A 29 -2.13 20.06 4.48
CA ALA A 29 -0.83 19.51 4.11
C ALA A 29 -0.19 18.64 5.20
N LEU A 30 -0.56 18.82 6.48
CA LEU A 30 -0.15 17.99 7.61
C LEU A 30 -1.04 16.74 7.71
N LYS A 31 -2.35 16.87 7.52
CA LYS A 31 -3.31 15.75 7.53
C LYS A 31 -3.06 14.78 6.35
N SER A 32 -2.54 15.27 5.22
CA SER A 32 -2.20 14.42 4.07
C SER A 32 -0.91 13.59 4.24
N ARG A 33 -0.20 13.68 5.38
CA ARG A 33 1.11 13.03 5.58
C ARG A 33 1.07 11.60 6.10
N ASN A 34 -0.04 11.14 6.68
CA ASN A 34 -0.12 9.80 7.24
C ASN A 34 -0.86 8.87 6.27
N ILE A 35 -0.15 7.84 5.79
CA ILE A 35 -0.76 6.75 5.05
C ILE A 35 -1.80 6.04 5.93
N ARG A 36 -3.00 5.80 5.42
CA ARG A 36 -4.03 5.02 6.13
C ARG A 36 -3.84 3.55 5.79
N ILE A 37 -3.42 2.76 6.77
CA ILE A 37 -3.34 1.30 6.69
C ILE A 37 -4.38 0.73 7.66
N ILE A 38 -5.23 -0.16 7.16
CA ILE A 38 -6.28 -0.83 7.94
C ILE A 38 -5.72 -2.19 8.35
N ASP A 39 -5.35 -2.35 9.63
CA ASP A 39 -4.87 -3.62 10.15
C ASP A 39 -6.04 -4.61 10.29
N GLN A 40 -5.97 -5.70 9.51
CA GLN A 40 -6.93 -6.80 9.58
C GLN A 40 -6.22 -8.14 9.86
N TYR A 41 -4.96 -8.12 10.29
CA TYR A 41 -4.18 -9.35 10.52
C TYR A 41 -4.88 -10.36 11.43
N SER A 42 -5.53 -9.88 12.49
CA SER A 42 -6.26 -10.70 13.47
C SER A 42 -7.71 -10.99 13.09
N THR A 43 -8.29 -10.24 12.15
CA THR A 43 -9.71 -10.36 11.77
C THR A 43 -9.91 -11.16 10.48
N LEU A 44 -8.91 -11.24 9.60
CA LEU A 44 -8.91 -12.12 8.45
C LEU A 44 -8.86 -13.59 8.88
N MET A 45 -9.46 -14.48 8.07
CA MET A 45 -9.42 -15.93 8.32
C MET A 45 -7.97 -16.44 8.41
N ARG A 46 -7.73 -17.30 9.41
CA ARG A 46 -6.45 -17.98 9.63
C ARG A 46 -6.68 -19.46 9.91
N SER A 47 -5.64 -20.26 9.67
CA SER A 47 -5.66 -21.67 10.10
C SER A 47 -5.63 -21.75 11.62
N SER A 48 -6.39 -22.69 12.19
CA SER A 48 -6.36 -22.99 13.64
C SER A 48 -5.08 -23.73 14.06
N SER A 49 -4.40 -24.43 13.15
CA SER A 49 -3.26 -25.29 13.45
C SER A 49 -1.93 -24.84 12.82
N LYS A 50 -1.96 -24.04 11.74
CA LYS A 50 -0.76 -23.58 11.04
C LYS A 50 -0.42 -22.13 11.33
N LYS A 51 0.87 -21.82 11.38
CA LYS A 51 1.40 -20.45 11.50
C LYS A 51 2.44 -20.19 10.42
N TYR A 52 2.52 -18.95 9.95
CA TYR A 52 3.65 -18.55 9.10
C TYR A 52 4.93 -18.48 9.95
N PRO A 53 6.07 -18.93 9.43
CA PRO A 53 7.35 -18.71 10.10
C PRO A 53 7.66 -17.21 10.14
N THR A 54 8.53 -16.83 11.06
CA THR A 54 8.95 -15.43 11.23
C THR A 54 10.37 -15.19 10.72
N ARG A 55 10.69 -13.91 10.48
CA ARG A 55 12.02 -13.43 10.11
C ARG A 55 12.35 -12.10 10.78
N THR A 56 13.63 -11.75 10.83
CA THR A 56 14.05 -10.39 11.15
C THR A 56 13.73 -9.45 10.00
N LEU A 57 13.53 -8.15 10.27
CA LEU A 57 13.23 -7.19 9.22
C LEU A 57 14.45 -6.88 8.33
N ALA A 58 15.66 -7.06 8.85
CA ALA A 58 16.91 -6.77 8.13
C ALA A 58 17.12 -7.61 6.87
N ILE A 59 16.53 -8.82 6.79
CA ILE A 59 16.68 -9.69 5.61
C ILE A 59 15.71 -9.35 4.48
N ILE A 60 14.77 -8.42 4.70
CA ILE A 60 13.82 -7.98 3.67
C ILE A 60 14.53 -7.03 2.74
N ASN A 61 14.65 -7.34 1.46
CA ASN A 61 15.32 -6.46 0.50
C ASN A 61 14.46 -6.13 -0.73
N LYS A 62 13.22 -6.63 -0.78
CA LYS A 62 12.34 -6.40 -1.93
C LYS A 62 10.87 -6.33 -1.59
N ILE A 63 10.14 -5.64 -2.44
CA ILE A 63 8.69 -5.62 -2.52
C ILE A 63 8.30 -6.35 -3.82
N VAL A 64 7.36 -7.28 -3.72
CA VAL A 64 6.80 -7.94 -4.90
C VAL A 64 5.33 -7.57 -5.02
N VAL A 65 4.99 -7.01 -6.18
CA VAL A 65 3.65 -6.56 -6.51
C VAL A 65 2.90 -7.64 -7.27
N HIS A 66 1.66 -7.88 -6.85
CA HIS A 66 0.74 -8.87 -7.39
C HIS A 66 -0.58 -8.21 -7.82
N HIS A 67 -1.34 -8.93 -8.62
CA HIS A 67 -2.78 -8.74 -8.74
C HIS A 67 -3.51 -9.97 -8.20
N SER A 68 -4.79 -9.83 -7.85
CA SER A 68 -5.60 -10.98 -7.39
C SER A 68 -6.09 -11.87 -8.53
N ALA A 69 -6.03 -11.38 -9.78
CA ALA A 69 -6.63 -12.02 -10.97
C ALA A 69 -8.13 -12.29 -10.79
N SER A 70 -8.82 -11.39 -10.07
CA SER A 70 -10.21 -11.55 -9.68
C SER A 70 -10.94 -10.21 -9.70
N ILE A 71 -12.26 -10.21 -9.83
CA ILE A 71 -13.09 -9.00 -9.92
C ILE A 71 -14.13 -9.00 -8.80
N GLY A 72 -14.11 -7.96 -7.96
CA GLY A 72 -15.10 -7.76 -6.90
C GLY A 72 -14.82 -8.48 -5.58
N GLN A 73 -13.64 -9.09 -5.43
CA GLN A 73 -13.20 -9.70 -4.18
C GLN A 73 -12.31 -8.76 -3.37
N TYR A 74 -12.26 -9.03 -2.07
CA TYR A 74 -11.53 -8.27 -1.06
C TYR A 74 -10.55 -9.17 -0.30
N ALA A 75 -9.71 -8.58 0.55
CA ALA A 75 -8.74 -9.26 1.39
C ALA A 75 -9.34 -10.42 2.19
N ALA A 76 -10.57 -10.25 2.69
CA ALA A 76 -11.31 -11.30 3.40
C ALA A 76 -11.54 -12.54 2.53
N ASP A 77 -11.88 -12.37 1.25
CA ASP A 77 -12.14 -13.47 0.32
C ASP A 77 -10.83 -14.20 -0.02
N TYR A 78 -9.75 -13.45 -0.25
CA TYR A 78 -8.43 -14.04 -0.48
C TYR A 78 -7.92 -14.80 0.74
N ALA A 79 -8.15 -14.29 1.95
CA ALA A 79 -7.80 -15.00 3.18
C ALA A 79 -8.56 -16.33 3.29
N ARG A 80 -9.88 -16.33 3.02
CA ARG A 80 -10.69 -17.56 3.00
C ARG A 80 -10.18 -18.56 1.98
N TYR A 81 -9.94 -18.13 0.74
CA TYR A 81 -9.40 -18.99 -0.32
C TYR A 81 -8.04 -19.60 0.06
N HIS A 82 -7.11 -18.78 0.57
CA HIS A 82 -5.78 -19.26 0.96
C HIS A 82 -5.84 -20.27 2.11
N VAL A 83 -6.73 -20.09 3.08
CA VAL A 83 -6.87 -21.03 4.20
C VAL A 83 -7.62 -22.29 3.77
N GLN A 84 -8.82 -22.14 3.23
CA GLN A 84 -9.73 -23.26 2.97
C GLN A 84 -9.34 -24.06 1.72
N SER A 85 -8.92 -23.38 0.64
CA SER A 85 -8.63 -24.04 -0.63
C SER A 85 -7.14 -24.35 -0.82
N LYS A 86 -6.23 -23.52 -0.28
CA LYS A 86 -4.78 -23.76 -0.37
C LYS A 86 -4.17 -24.39 0.89
N GLY A 87 -4.93 -24.47 1.99
CA GLY A 87 -4.46 -25.05 3.24
C GLY A 87 -3.34 -24.25 3.91
N TRP A 88 -3.23 -22.94 3.63
CA TRP A 88 -2.19 -22.07 4.20
C TRP A 88 -2.55 -21.57 5.60
N ALA A 89 -1.57 -20.99 6.30
CA ALA A 89 -1.77 -20.44 7.64
C ALA A 89 -2.67 -19.18 7.68
N GLY A 90 -2.84 -18.50 6.55
CA GLY A 90 -3.61 -17.26 6.41
C GLY A 90 -3.45 -16.69 5.00
N ILE A 91 -3.82 -15.43 4.80
CA ILE A 91 -3.61 -14.73 3.52
C ILE A 91 -2.12 -14.75 3.10
N GLY A 92 -1.84 -14.92 1.79
CA GLY A 92 -0.48 -14.99 1.25
C GLY A 92 0.26 -13.64 1.15
N TYR A 93 -0.44 -12.52 1.30
CA TYR A 93 0.11 -11.18 1.12
C TYR A 93 0.34 -10.47 2.47
N HIS A 94 1.29 -9.53 2.49
CA HIS A 94 1.47 -8.63 3.63
C HIS A 94 0.44 -7.51 3.56
N PHE A 95 0.23 -6.96 2.36
CA PHE A 95 -0.75 -5.93 2.10
C PHE A 95 -1.64 -6.30 0.90
N VAL A 96 -2.90 -5.89 0.98
CA VAL A 96 -3.86 -5.89 -0.14
C VAL A 96 -4.30 -4.45 -0.36
N ILE A 97 -4.33 -3.99 -1.61
CA ILE A 97 -4.87 -2.69 -1.99
C ILE A 97 -6.18 -2.95 -2.74
N GLU A 98 -7.28 -2.59 -2.08
CA GLU A 98 -8.63 -2.79 -2.62
C GLU A 98 -8.91 -1.85 -3.80
N LYS A 99 -9.99 -2.12 -4.55
CA LYS A 99 -10.34 -1.33 -5.75
C LYS A 99 -10.55 0.17 -5.46
N ASN A 100 -11.05 0.48 -4.26
CA ASN A 100 -11.23 1.84 -3.76
C ASN A 100 -9.94 2.52 -3.27
N GLY A 101 -8.82 1.79 -3.24
CA GLY A 101 -7.51 2.25 -2.77
C GLY A 101 -7.25 2.03 -1.28
N ASP A 102 -8.17 1.45 -0.51
CA ASP A 102 -7.89 1.09 0.89
C ASP A 102 -6.73 0.08 0.97
N ILE A 103 -5.83 0.31 1.92
CA ILE A 103 -4.64 -0.52 2.14
C ILE A 103 -4.92 -1.40 3.34
N ILE A 104 -5.15 -2.68 3.10
CA ILE A 104 -5.41 -3.69 4.13
C ILE A 104 -4.10 -4.39 4.48
N GLN A 105 -3.72 -4.37 5.76
CA GLN A 105 -2.60 -5.16 6.26
C GLN A 105 -3.09 -6.55 6.67
N GLY A 106 -2.67 -7.57 5.91
CA GLY A 106 -3.07 -8.96 6.12
C GLY A 106 -2.03 -9.82 6.84
N ASN A 107 -0.76 -9.41 6.85
CA ASN A 107 0.28 -9.98 7.69
C ASN A 107 1.26 -8.90 8.17
N PRO A 108 1.84 -9.03 9.39
CA PRO A 108 2.95 -8.19 9.81
C PRO A 108 4.20 -8.50 8.97
N LEU A 109 5.09 -7.52 8.82
CA LEU A 109 6.34 -7.65 8.04
C LEU A 109 7.25 -8.81 8.48
N ARG A 110 7.15 -9.24 9.75
CA ARG A 110 7.91 -10.38 10.28
C ARG A 110 7.44 -11.74 9.73
N ASN A 111 6.21 -11.87 9.23
CA ASN A 111 5.68 -13.15 8.78
C ASN A 111 6.17 -13.49 7.37
N VAL A 112 6.78 -14.65 7.19
CA VAL A 112 7.13 -15.21 5.87
C VAL A 112 5.85 -15.77 5.24
N SER A 113 5.08 -14.89 4.57
CA SER A 113 3.82 -15.24 3.91
C SER A 113 4.05 -15.90 2.54
N ASN A 114 3.07 -16.65 2.05
CA ASN A 114 3.16 -17.38 0.77
C ASN A 114 2.77 -16.48 -0.43
N ASN A 115 3.66 -15.57 -0.85
CA ASN A 115 3.45 -14.70 -2.02
C ASN A 115 4.14 -15.20 -3.30
N VAL A 116 5.44 -15.49 -3.23
CA VAL A 116 6.29 -15.95 -4.34
C VAL A 116 7.18 -17.08 -3.85
N ALA A 117 7.00 -18.27 -4.43
CA ALA A 117 7.85 -19.42 -4.11
C ALA A 117 9.33 -19.07 -4.35
N GLY A 118 10.20 -19.47 -3.42
CA GLY A 118 11.64 -19.13 -3.46
C GLY A 118 11.99 -17.74 -2.90
N GLU A 119 11.07 -16.77 -2.90
CA GLU A 119 11.37 -15.38 -2.51
C GLU A 119 10.71 -14.92 -1.20
N ASN A 120 9.73 -15.67 -0.68
CA ASN A 120 8.93 -15.32 0.51
C ASN A 120 9.74 -14.81 1.71
N ARG A 121 10.95 -15.34 1.94
CA ARG A 121 11.79 -14.96 3.08
C ARG A 121 12.36 -13.55 2.98
N ARG A 122 12.47 -12.98 1.78
CA ARG A 122 13.11 -11.67 1.54
C ARG A 122 12.13 -10.62 1.02
N SER A 123 10.90 -11.01 0.70
CA SER A 123 9.91 -10.16 0.06
C SER A 123 8.81 -9.65 0.99
N ILE A 124 8.35 -8.43 0.74
CA ILE A 124 7.03 -7.95 1.14
C ILE A 124 6.09 -8.10 -0.05
N GLY A 125 5.09 -8.97 0.07
CA GLY A 125 4.05 -9.14 -0.95
C GLY A 125 2.94 -8.09 -0.83
N ILE A 126 2.70 -7.32 -1.89
CA ILE A 126 1.58 -6.36 -2.02
C ILE A 126 0.69 -6.84 -3.17
N CYS A 127 -0.58 -7.13 -2.89
CA CYS A 127 -1.56 -7.51 -3.91
C CYS A 127 -2.52 -6.37 -4.20
N LEU A 128 -2.78 -6.05 -5.46
CA LEU A 128 -3.88 -5.16 -5.84
C LEU A 128 -5.10 -6.01 -6.26
N SER A 129 -6.26 -5.75 -5.67
CA SER A 129 -7.52 -6.41 -6.04
C SER A 129 -7.91 -6.03 -7.47
N GLY A 130 -7.98 -7.00 -8.38
CA GLY A 130 -8.30 -6.79 -9.80
C GLY A 130 -7.67 -7.81 -10.73
N ASP A 131 -8.16 -7.84 -11.97
CA ASP A 131 -7.55 -8.60 -13.07
C ASP A 131 -6.90 -7.66 -14.10
N PHE A 132 -5.68 -7.21 -13.81
CA PHE A 132 -4.92 -6.32 -14.70
C PHE A 132 -4.31 -6.98 -15.94
N THR A 133 -4.75 -8.19 -16.28
CA THR A 133 -4.64 -8.69 -17.67
C THR A 133 -5.81 -8.19 -18.53
N LYS A 134 -6.90 -7.71 -17.91
CA LYS A 134 -8.14 -7.28 -18.56
C LYS A 134 -8.52 -5.84 -18.28
N GLU A 135 -8.21 -5.31 -17.10
CA GLU A 135 -8.57 -3.94 -16.70
C GLU A 135 -7.35 -3.08 -16.31
N GLN A 136 -7.52 -1.75 -16.27
CA GLN A 136 -6.51 -0.86 -15.69
C GLN A 136 -6.65 -0.84 -14.16
N PRO A 137 -5.55 -0.76 -13.40
CA PRO A 137 -5.61 -0.38 -11.99
C PRO A 137 -6.27 0.98 -11.82
N SER A 138 -7.08 1.14 -10.77
CA SER A 138 -7.69 2.45 -10.48
C SER A 138 -6.62 3.48 -10.10
N SER A 139 -6.91 4.76 -10.32
CA SER A 139 -6.00 5.85 -9.92
C SER A 139 -5.77 5.85 -8.39
N GLN A 140 -6.80 5.48 -7.62
CA GLN A 140 -6.70 5.31 -6.17
C GLN A 140 -5.76 4.16 -5.80
N GLN A 141 -5.85 3.01 -6.47
CA GLN A 141 -4.92 1.89 -6.26
C GLN A 141 -3.47 2.27 -6.56
N LEU A 142 -3.22 2.94 -7.69
CA LEU A 142 -1.87 3.38 -8.05
C LEU A 142 -1.30 4.42 -7.07
N LYS A 143 -2.15 5.31 -6.57
CA LYS A 143 -1.78 6.29 -5.54
C LYS A 143 -1.42 5.60 -4.22
N SER A 144 -2.27 4.68 -3.76
CA SER A 144 -2.04 3.90 -2.55
C SER A 144 -0.79 3.02 -2.64
N LEU A 145 -0.54 2.40 -3.80
CA LEU A 145 0.68 1.62 -4.05
C LEU A 145 1.93 2.49 -3.91
N ALA A 146 1.94 3.68 -4.52
CA ALA A 146 3.06 4.61 -4.42
C ALA A 146 3.28 5.09 -2.98
N GLN A 147 2.21 5.41 -2.26
CA GLN A 147 2.28 5.82 -0.85
C GLN A 147 2.80 4.68 0.03
N LEU A 148 2.33 3.45 -0.19
CA LEU A 148 2.75 2.27 0.56
C LEU A 148 4.22 1.94 0.34
N ILE A 149 4.70 1.93 -0.91
CA ILE A 149 6.11 1.69 -1.22
C ILE A 149 6.99 2.76 -0.56
N LYS A 150 6.61 4.04 -0.64
CA LYS A 150 7.33 5.14 0.01
C LYS A 150 7.33 4.98 1.53
N TYR A 151 6.22 4.56 2.12
CA TYR A 151 6.13 4.29 3.55
C TYR A 151 7.07 3.15 3.96
N LEU A 152 7.03 2.01 3.27
CA LEU A 152 7.86 0.85 3.58
C LEU A 152 9.36 1.15 3.47
N ARG A 153 9.77 1.91 2.43
CA ARG A 153 11.16 2.37 2.26
C ARG A 153 11.64 3.32 3.37
N LYS A 154 10.73 3.99 4.07
CA LYS A 154 11.07 4.80 5.25
C LYS A 154 11.10 3.99 6.54
N GLN A 155 10.33 2.90 6.61
CA GLN A 155 10.25 2.05 7.80
C GLN A 155 11.42 1.07 7.92
N LEU A 156 12.01 0.69 6.80
CA LEU A 156 13.13 -0.26 6.75
C LEU A 156 14.42 0.47 6.35
N PRO A 157 15.53 0.25 7.07
CA PRO A 157 16.78 0.97 6.82
C PRO A 157 17.47 0.54 5.52
N GLN A 158 17.24 -0.69 5.07
CA GLN A 158 17.77 -1.21 3.82
C GLN A 158 16.94 -0.80 2.60
N SER A 159 17.60 -0.80 1.44
CA SER A 159 16.94 -0.51 0.17
C SER A 159 15.95 -1.61 -0.21
N LEU A 160 14.79 -1.21 -0.73
CA LEU A 160 13.73 -2.13 -1.18
C LEU A 160 13.54 -1.99 -2.69
N GLU A 161 14.07 -2.97 -3.43
CA GLU A 161 13.80 -3.12 -4.85
C GLU A 161 12.33 -3.52 -5.08
N VAL A 162 11.74 -3.07 -6.18
CA VAL A 162 10.32 -3.33 -6.49
C VAL A 162 10.24 -4.16 -7.75
N TYR A 163 9.58 -5.30 -7.63
CA TYR A 163 9.38 -6.28 -8.71
C TYR A 163 7.88 -6.58 -8.89
N GLY A 164 7.52 -7.09 -10.06
CA GLY A 164 6.28 -7.84 -10.24
C GLY A 164 6.52 -9.35 -10.01
N HIS A 165 5.48 -10.10 -9.68
CA HIS A 165 5.61 -11.57 -9.52
C HIS A 165 6.26 -12.25 -10.75
N ARG A 166 5.95 -11.78 -11.97
CA ARG A 166 6.55 -12.26 -13.22
C ARG A 166 8.07 -12.16 -13.32
N ASP A 167 8.72 -11.35 -12.48
CA ASP A 167 10.18 -11.24 -12.46
C ASP A 167 10.84 -12.49 -11.82
N PHE A 168 10.06 -13.39 -11.20
CA PHE A 168 10.55 -14.59 -10.51
C PHE A 168 9.98 -15.90 -11.06
N GLY A 169 9.31 -15.89 -12.22
CA GLY A 169 8.78 -17.10 -12.83
C GLY A 169 7.76 -16.85 -13.95
N GLN A 170 7.30 -17.94 -14.56
CA GLN A 170 6.30 -17.90 -15.62
C GLN A 170 4.90 -17.68 -15.05
N THR A 171 4.48 -16.41 -14.97
CA THR A 171 3.15 -16.02 -14.54
C THR A 171 2.69 -14.75 -15.27
N SER A 172 1.38 -14.60 -15.45
CA SER A 172 0.79 -13.36 -15.94
C SER A 172 0.76 -12.26 -14.87
N CYS A 173 0.90 -12.61 -13.59
CA CYS A 173 0.88 -11.71 -12.45
C CYS A 173 2.08 -10.73 -12.47
N PRO A 174 1.90 -9.40 -12.30
CA PRO A 174 0.72 -8.71 -11.81
C PRO A 174 -0.25 -8.21 -12.90
N GLY A 175 -0.17 -8.73 -14.12
CA GLY A 175 -0.89 -8.25 -15.29
C GLY A 175 -0.13 -7.14 -16.01
N HIS A 176 -0.21 -7.11 -17.34
CA HIS A 176 0.56 -6.16 -18.15
C HIS A 176 0.14 -4.70 -17.89
N GLN A 177 -1.14 -4.47 -17.55
CA GLN A 177 -1.65 -3.13 -17.26
C GLN A 177 -1.10 -2.58 -15.94
N LEU A 178 -0.84 -3.42 -14.94
CA LEU A 178 -0.20 -2.99 -13.69
C LEU A 178 1.33 -2.97 -13.82
N ALA A 179 1.92 -3.96 -14.49
CA ALA A 179 3.37 -4.10 -14.64
C ALA A 179 4.02 -2.85 -15.24
N LYS A 180 3.38 -2.21 -16.23
CA LYS A 180 3.85 -0.96 -16.83
C LYS A 180 3.96 0.20 -15.84
N HIS A 181 3.32 0.14 -14.66
CA HIS A 181 3.46 1.19 -13.65
C HIS A 181 4.61 0.93 -12.68
N LEU A 182 5.31 -0.20 -12.76
CA LEU A 182 6.35 -0.55 -11.78
C LEU A 182 7.71 0.07 -12.10
N TYR A 183 7.99 0.46 -13.35
CA TYR A 183 9.28 1.03 -13.74
C TYR A 183 9.66 2.26 -12.91
N LYS A 184 8.68 3.11 -12.55
CA LYS A 184 8.89 4.33 -11.76
C LYS A 184 9.37 4.06 -10.33
N PHE A 185 9.29 2.82 -9.87
CA PHE A 185 9.73 2.42 -8.54
C PHE A 185 11.09 1.72 -8.55
N LYS A 186 11.64 1.39 -9.72
CA LYS A 186 13.01 0.87 -9.79
C LYS A 186 13.96 1.89 -9.19
N LEU A 187 14.88 1.41 -8.37
CA LEU A 187 15.91 2.25 -7.78
C LEU A 187 16.88 2.61 -8.91
N ALA A 188 17.30 3.88 -8.94
CA ALA A 188 18.37 4.34 -9.81
C ALA A 188 19.72 3.83 -9.30
#